data_AF-A0A848CJ08-F1
#
_entry.id   AF-A0A848CJ08-F1
#
_cell.length_a   1.000
_cell.length_b   1.000
_cell.length_c   1.000
_cell.angle_alpha   90.00
_cell.angle_beta   90.00
_cell.angle_gamma   90.00
#
_symmetry.space_group_name_H-M   'P 1'
#
loop_
_entity.id
_entity.type
_entity.pdbx_description
1 polymer ?
#
loop_
_entity_poly.entity_id
_entity_poly.type
_entity_poly.pdbx_seq_one_letter_code
_entity_poly.pdbx_strand_id
1 'polypeptide(L)'
;MEEDIIDRLYFGRIVPWERQVGKPPEIEKCSDQVCEDVEYLQKRLDEVGKSVLERLLDNNSEVERFQLKESFKYGFRLGMQLAAAGLDSKD
;
A
#
# COMPACT_ATOMS: atom_id res chain seq x y z
N MET A 1 -11.39 3.66 25.75
CA MET A 1 -10.59 2.43 25.90
C MET A 1 -10.31 1.98 24.49
N GLU A 2 -9.04 1.79 24.09
CA GLU A 2 -8.74 1.24 22.77
C GLU A 2 -9.31 -0.18 22.68
N GLU A 3 -9.99 -0.48 21.58
CA GLU A 3 -10.59 -1.80 21.32
C GLU A 3 -9.47 -2.85 21.19
N ASP A 4 -9.65 -4.00 21.85
CA ASP A 4 -8.66 -5.07 21.87
C ASP A 4 -8.32 -5.55 20.44
N ILE A 5 -7.05 -5.87 20.19
CA ILE A 5 -6.59 -6.24 18.86
C ILE A 5 -7.23 -7.55 18.37
N ILE A 6 -7.59 -8.46 19.28
CA ILE A 6 -8.29 -9.71 18.95
C ILE A 6 -9.72 -9.42 18.53
N ASP A 7 -10.42 -8.53 19.22
CA ASP A 7 -11.78 -8.11 18.82
C ASP A 7 -11.75 -7.44 17.44
N ARG A 8 -10.77 -6.58 17.21
CA ARG A 8 -10.57 -5.94 15.91
C ARG A 8 -10.28 -6.94 14.79
N LEU A 9 -9.53 -8.01 15.08
CA LEU A 9 -9.31 -9.10 14.14
C LEU A 9 -10.61 -9.88 13.89
N TYR A 10 -11.32 -10.26 14.95
CA TYR A 10 -12.55 -11.06 14.89
C TYR A 10 -13.63 -10.37 14.04
N PHE A 11 -13.80 -9.06 14.22
CA PHE A 11 -14.74 -8.27 13.43
C PHE A 11 -14.20 -7.78 12.08
N GLY A 12 -13.00 -8.20 11.67
CA GLY A 12 -12.43 -7.84 10.36
C GLY A 12 -12.03 -6.36 10.23
N ARG A 13 -11.77 -5.67 11.34
CA ARG A 13 -11.39 -4.25 11.38
C ARG A 13 -9.88 -3.99 11.25
N ILE A 14 -9.11 -5.04 10.98
CA ILE A 14 -7.70 -4.94 10.62
C ILE A 14 -7.61 -5.10 9.11
N VAL A 15 -7.57 -3.97 8.40
CA VAL A 15 -7.39 -3.92 6.96
C VAL A 15 -6.06 -3.23 6.67
N PRO A 16 -4.95 -3.98 6.51
CA PRO A 16 -3.62 -3.41 6.34
C PRO A 16 -3.51 -2.46 5.14
N TRP A 17 -4.28 -2.74 4.08
CA TRP A 17 -4.33 -1.92 2.87
C TRP A 17 -4.96 -0.54 3.08
N GLU A 18 -5.95 -0.44 3.96
CA GLU A 18 -6.67 0.81 4.23
C GLU A 18 -6.01 1.64 5.34
N ARG A 19 -5.03 1.06 6.03
CA ARG A 19 -4.36 1.73 7.13
C ARG A 19 -3.45 2.81 6.56
N GLN A 20 -3.91 4.06 6.62
CA GLN A 20 -3.09 5.23 6.33
C GLN A 20 -1.96 5.33 7.36
N VAL A 21 -0.83 4.70 7.06
CA VAL A 21 0.44 5.12 7.65
C VAL A 21 0.70 6.51 7.08
N GLY A 22 0.98 7.50 7.94
CA GLY A 22 1.29 8.85 7.48
C GLY A 22 2.32 8.77 6.36
N LYS A 23 1.95 9.27 5.18
CA LYS A 23 2.83 9.22 4.02
C LYS A 23 4.00 10.16 4.29
N PRO A 24 5.26 9.71 4.11
CA PRO A 24 6.39 10.62 4.11
C PRO A 24 6.17 11.75 3.10
N PRO A 25 6.66 12.97 3.36
CA PRO A 25 6.51 14.11 2.44
C PRO A 25 6.98 13.82 1.00
N GLU A 26 7.96 12.93 0.84
CA GLU A 26 8.46 12.48 -0.45
C GLU A 26 7.41 11.70 -1.25
N ILE A 27 6.59 10.88 -0.57
CA ILE A 27 5.51 10.13 -1.20
C ILE A 27 4.38 11.09 -1.60
N GLU A 28 4.04 12.06 -0.75
CA GLU A 28 3.02 13.07 -1.07
C GLU A 28 3.43 13.87 -2.31
N LYS A 29 4.65 14.42 -2.33
CA LYS A 29 5.16 15.17 -3.48
C LYS A 29 5.18 14.36 -4.77
N CYS A 30 5.59 13.09 -4.69
CA CYS A 30 5.58 12.21 -5.86
C CYS A 30 4.15 11.94 -6.34
N SER A 31 3.22 11.71 -5.41
CA SER A 31 1.80 11.50 -5.72
C SER A 31 1.18 12.72 -6.41
N ASP A 32 1.50 13.92 -5.95
CA ASP A 32 1.01 15.17 -6.57
C ASP A 32 1.53 15.30 -8.00
N GLN A 33 2.82 15.03 -8.23
CA GLN A 33 3.41 15.06 -9.57
C GLN A 33 2.75 14.05 -10.52
N VAL A 34 2.46 12.83 -10.03
CA VAL A 34 1.75 11.81 -10.82
C VAL A 34 0.37 12.32 -11.24
N CYS A 35 -0.37 12.97 -10.33
CA CYS A 35 -1.67 13.57 -10.66
C CYS A 35 -1.54 14.67 -11.73
N GLU A 36 -0.58 15.59 -11.57
CA GLU A 36 -0.32 16.66 -12.54
C GLU A 36 0.02 16.10 -13.93
N ASP A 37 0.88 15.08 -13.99
CA ASP A 37 1.30 14.44 -15.24
C ASP A 37 0.14 13.70 -15.91
N VAL A 38 -0.71 13.02 -15.14
CA VAL A 38 -1.92 12.35 -15.65
C VAL A 38 -2.89 13.37 -16.23
N GLU A 39 -3.17 14.47 -15.53
CA GLU A 39 -4.03 15.54 -16.06
C GLU A 39 -3.46 16.17 -17.33
N TYR A 40 -2.15 16.39 -17.37
CA TYR A 40 -1.47 16.91 -18.54
C TYR A 40 -1.65 15.97 -19.74
N LEU A 41 -1.43 14.67 -19.54
CA LEU A 41 -1.59 13.66 -20.58
C LEU A 41 -3.04 13.52 -21.05
N GLN A 42 -4.02 13.56 -20.12
CA GLN A 42 -5.44 13.53 -20.47
C GLN A 42 -5.85 14.68 -21.42
N LYS A 43 -5.25 15.87 -21.28
CA LYS A 43 -5.52 17.03 -22.16
C LYS A 43 -4.84 16.92 -23.53
N ARG A 44 -3.81 16.08 -23.67
CA ARG A 44 -2.97 15.97 -24.88
C ARG A 44 -3.28 14.76 -25.74
N LEU A 45 -3.74 13.68 -25.13
CA LEU A 45 -4.02 12.41 -25.82
C LEU A 45 -5.39 12.44 -26.51
N ASP A 46 -5.49 11.70 -27.61
CA ASP A 46 -6.77 11.37 -28.24
C ASP A 46 -7.51 10.29 -27.43
N GLU A 47 -8.72 9.91 -27.86
CA GLU A 47 -9.54 8.94 -27.13
C GLU A 47 -8.88 7.56 -26.99
N VAL A 48 -8.13 7.13 -28.01
CA VAL A 48 -7.36 5.88 -27.94
C VAL A 48 -6.26 6.00 -26.89
N GLY A 49 -5.48 7.09 -26.91
CA GLY A 49 -4.43 7.37 -25.95
C GLY A 49 -4.95 7.47 -24.52
N LYS A 50 -6.09 8.12 -24.29
CA LYS A 50 -6.75 8.18 -22.97
C LYS A 50 -7.13 6.78 -22.46
N SER A 51 -7.72 5.95 -23.31
CA SER A 51 -8.06 4.56 -22.92
C SER A 51 -6.83 3.72 -22.57
N VAL A 52 -5.69 4.00 -23.22
CA VAL A 52 -4.40 3.36 -22.90
C VAL A 52 -3.87 3.87 -21.56
N LEU A 53 -3.98 5.18 -21.31
CA LEU A 53 -3.55 5.80 -20.05
C LEU A 53 -4.37 5.27 -18.85
N GLU A 54 -5.70 5.19 -18.98
CA GLU A 54 -6.56 4.61 -17.94
C GLU A 54 -6.15 3.17 -17.62
N ARG A 55 -6.02 2.32 -18.66
CA ARG A 55 -5.56 0.94 -18.48
C ARG A 55 -4.17 0.85 -17.87
N LEU A 56 -3.27 1.79 -18.18
CA LEU A 56 -1.94 1.84 -17.57
C LEU A 56 -2.04 2.12 -16.06
N LEU A 57 -2.84 3.10 -15.65
CA LEU A 57 -3.04 3.47 -14.25
C LEU A 57 -3.71 2.33 -13.45
N ASP A 58 -4.71 1.67 -14.04
CA ASP A 58 -5.38 0.51 -13.44
C ASP A 58 -4.39 -0.64 -13.24
N ASN A 59 -3.63 -0.98 -14.28
CA ASN A 59 -2.62 -2.04 -14.21
C ASN A 59 -1.53 -1.71 -13.18
N ASN A 60 -1.08 -0.46 -13.10
CA ASN A 60 -0.07 -0.05 -12.12
C ASN A 60 -0.62 -0.16 -10.69
N SER A 61 -1.87 0.25 -10.47
CA SER A 61 -2.56 0.10 -9.18
C SER A 61 -2.67 -1.36 -8.75
N GLU A 62 -2.98 -2.27 -9.69
CA GLU A 62 -3.01 -3.71 -9.43
C GLU A 62 -1.63 -4.30 -9.12
N VAL A 63 -0.60 -3.87 -9.86
CA VAL A 63 0.79 -4.27 -9.58
C VAL A 63 1.21 -3.84 -8.18
N GLU A 64 0.96 -2.59 -7.80
CA GLU A 64 1.24 -2.08 -6.46
C GLU A 64 0.48 -2.88 -5.39
N ARG A 65 -0.78 -3.24 -5.65
CA ARG A 65 -1.58 -4.08 -4.76
C ARG A 65 -0.94 -5.43 -4.51
N PHE A 66 -0.44 -6.10 -5.55
CA PHE A 66 0.26 -7.37 -5.39
C PHE A 66 1.60 -7.21 -4.68
N GLN A 67 2.38 -6.18 -5.01
CA GLN A 67 3.68 -5.94 -4.38
C GLN A 67 3.54 -5.63 -2.88
N LEU A 68 2.59 -4.79 -2.50
CA LEU A 68 2.32 -4.47 -1.10
C LEU A 68 1.82 -5.69 -0.32
N LYS A 69 0.97 -6.53 -0.92
CA LYS A 69 0.54 -7.81 -0.31
C LYS A 69 1.74 -8.73 -0.03
N GLU A 70 2.63 -8.92 -1.00
CA GLU A 70 3.80 -9.79 -0.81
C GLU A 70 4.81 -9.18 0.16
N SER A 71 5.00 -7.86 0.13
CA SER A 71 5.84 -7.12 1.08
C SER A 71 5.29 -7.22 2.51
N PHE A 72 3.97 -7.10 2.69
CA PHE A 72 3.32 -7.30 3.98
C PHE A 72 3.54 -8.71 4.52
N LYS A 73 3.33 -9.75 3.70
CA LYS A 73 3.57 -11.15 4.09
C LYS A 73 5.02 -11.37 4.52
N TYR A 74 5.96 -10.82 3.76
CA TYR A 74 7.38 -10.91 4.08
C TYR A 74 7.69 -10.20 5.40
N GLY A 75 7.30 -8.93 5.53
CA GLY A 75 7.55 -8.12 6.74
C GLY A 75 6.91 -8.71 7.99
N PHE A 76 5.68 -9.23 7.89
CA PHE A 76 5.00 -9.90 9.00
C PHE A 76 5.76 -11.15 9.48
N ARG A 77 6.16 -12.02 8.55
CA ARG A 77 6.92 -13.24 8.88
C ARG A 77 8.27 -12.90 9.52
N LEU A 78 8.99 -11.94 8.94
CA LEU A 78 10.26 -11.47 9.47
C LEU A 78 10.09 -10.90 10.88
N GLY A 79 9.07 -10.07 11.11
CA GLY A 79 8.76 -9.51 12.43
C GLY A 79 8.50 -10.59 13.48
N MET A 80 7.73 -11.63 13.13
CA MET A 80 7.49 -12.77 14.03
C MET A 80 8.75 -13.58 14.33
N GLN A 81 9.62 -13.81 13.34
CA GLN A 81 10.90 -14.50 13.54
C GLN A 81 11.83 -13.72 14.47
N LEU A 82 11.93 -12.40 14.27
CA LEU A 82 12.73 -11.52 15.12
C LEU A 82 12.19 -11.48 16.56
N ALA A 83 10.87 -11.40 16.73
CA ALA A 83 10.23 -11.43 18.04
C ALA A 83 10.51 -12.76 18.76
N ALA A 84 10.35 -13.90 18.08
CA ALA A 84 10.64 -15.21 18.64
C ALA A 84 12.11 -15.35 19.06
N ALA A 85 13.05 -14.96 18.19
CA ALA A 85 14.49 -14.99 18.50
C ALA A 85 14.87 -14.07 19.69
N GLY A 86 14.21 -12.91 19.81
CA GLY A 86 14.40 -12.00 20.94
C GLY A 86 13.82 -12.52 22.26
N LEU A 87 12.92 -13.49 22.23
CA LEU A 87 12.37 -14.16 23.42
C LEU A 87 13.19 -15.40 23.79
N ASP A 88 13.70 -16.15 22.80
CA ASP A 88 14.60 -17.31 23.01
C ASP A 88 15.98 -16.94 23.58
N SER A 89 16.35 -15.66 23.57
CA SER A 89 17.62 -15.17 24.13
C SER A 89 17.58 -14.92 25.65
N LYS A 90 16.51 -15.37 26.33
CA LYS A 90 16.39 -15.41 27.79
C LYS A 90 16.38 -16.86 28.29
N ASP A 91 17.54 -17.50 28.27
CA ASP A 91 17.97 -18.60 29.15
C ASP A 91 19.50 -18.59 29.25
#